data_AF-A0A662TXE1-F1
#
_entry.id   AF-A0A662TXE1-F1
#
_cell.length_a   1.000
_cell.length_b   1.000
_cell.length_c   1.000
_cell.angle_alpha   90.00
_cell.angle_beta   90.00
_cell.angle_gamma   90.00
#
_symmetry.space_group_name_H-M   'P 1'
#
loop_
_entity.id
_entity.type
_entity.pdbx_description
1 polymer ?
#
loop_
_entity_poly.entity_id
_entity_poly.type
_entity_poly.pdbx_seq_one_letter_code
_entity_poly.pdbx_strand_id
1 'polypeptide(L)' 'APLVIDLARLLLYAKRRGEYGVISELGYFFKSPMGTPQTNLFEQFQTLTEWVQGKPRATTELEVEPQEERSVESEV' A
#
# COMPACT_ATOMS: atom_id res chain seq x y z
N ALA A 1 4.97 18.45 11.36
CA ALA A 1 5.41 17.12 10.89
C ALA A 1 5.44 17.12 9.36
N PRO A 2 6.62 17.02 8.72
CA PRO A 2 6.73 17.07 7.26
C PRO A 2 6.06 15.89 6.55
N LEU A 3 6.19 14.67 7.09
CA LEU A 3 5.66 13.44 6.50
C LEU A 3 4.14 13.44 6.25
N VAL A 4 3.37 14.08 7.12
CA VAL A 4 1.90 14.15 6.99
C VAL A 4 1.51 15.02 5.79
N ILE A 5 2.26 16.10 5.55
CA ILE A 5 2.02 16.99 4.40
C ILE A 5 2.36 16.25 3.11
N ASP A 6 3.45 15.48 3.10
CA ASP A 6 3.87 14.71 1.93
C ASP A 6 2.87 13.61 1.60
N LEU A 7 2.38 12.88 2.61
CA LEU A 7 1.31 11.90 2.44
C LEU A 7 0.04 12.52 1.85
N ALA A 8 -0.40 13.68 2.35
CA ALA A 8 -1.58 14.38 1.83
C ALA A 8 -1.43 14.78 0.36
N ARG A 9 -0.23 15.25 -0.04
CA ARG A 9 0.07 15.61 -1.44
C ARG A 9 0.03 14.38 -2.34
N LEU A 10 0.60 13.26 -1.90
CA LEU A 10 0.63 12.02 -2.67
C LEU A 10 -0.76 11.38 -2.80
N LEU A 11 -1.58 11.43 -1.75
CA LEU A 11 -2.99 11.00 -1.82
C LEU A 11 -3.80 11.87 -2.78
N LEU A 12 -3.59 13.19 -2.79
CA LEU A 12 -4.24 14.07 -3.76
C LEU A 12 -3.79 13.76 -5.19
N TYR A 13 -2.51 13.44 -5.39
CA TYR A 13 -1.98 13.01 -6.67
C TYR A 13 -2.64 11.70 -7.15
N ALA A 14 -2.72 10.68 -6.29
CA ALA A 14 -3.41 9.42 -6.57
C ALA A 14 -4.88 9.65 -6.95
N LYS A 15 -5.59 10.50 -6.18
CA LYS A 15 -6.99 10.87 -6.45
C LYS A 15 -7.16 11.49 -7.83
N ARG A 16 -6.24 12.35 -8.27
CA ARG A 16 -6.29 12.97 -9.61
C ARG A 16 -6.06 11.97 -10.74
N ARG A 17 -5.32 10.90 -10.48
CA ARG A 17 -5.14 9.78 -11.43
C ARG A 17 -6.30 8.78 -11.44
N GLY A 18 -7.27 8.96 -10.54
CA GLY A 18 -8.40 8.03 -10.40
C GLY A 18 -8.03 6.74 -9.66
N GLU A 19 -6.93 6.71 -8.91
CA GLU A 19 -6.54 5.56 -8.10
C GLU A 19 -7.39 5.49 -6.82
N TYR A 20 -7.85 4.29 -6.47
CA TYR A 20 -8.69 4.01 -5.30
C TYR A 20 -8.30 2.69 -4.65
N GLY A 21 -8.63 2.53 -3.37
CA GLY A 21 -8.27 1.35 -2.59
C GLY A 21 -6.90 1.48 -1.90
N VAL A 22 -6.27 0.35 -1.62
CA VAL A 22 -4.94 0.30 -0.99
C VAL A 22 -3.87 0.65 -2.01
N ILE A 23 -3.16 1.76 -1.79
CA ILE A 23 -2.02 2.21 -2.60
C ILE A 23 -0.76 1.70 -1.88
N SER A 24 -0.31 0.49 -2.24
CA SER A 24 0.82 -0.19 -1.58
C SER A 24 2.15 0.56 -1.74
N GLU A 25 2.24 1.44 -2.74
CA GLU A 25 3.39 2.32 -3.01
C GLU A 25 3.58 3.40 -1.93
N LEU A 26 2.52 3.73 -1.19
CA LEU A 26 2.59 4.61 -0.01
C LEU A 26 3.05 3.87 1.25
N GLY A 27 3.39 2.58 1.14
CA GLY A 27 3.89 1.75 2.24
C GLY A 27 5.09 2.35 2.98
N TYR A 28 5.94 3.13 2.28
CA TYR A 28 7.08 3.86 2.85
C TYR A 28 6.72 4.75 4.06
N PHE A 29 5.50 5.29 4.10
CA PHE A 29 5.05 6.17 5.18
C PHE A 29 4.60 5.42 6.44
N PHE A 30 4.47 4.09 6.40
CA PHE A 30 3.88 3.29 7.45
C PHE A 30 4.88 2.29 8.05
N LYS A 31 4.76 2.06 9.37
CA LYS A 31 5.53 1.00 10.05
C LYS A 31 5.05 -0.41 9.69
N SER A 32 3.80 -0.52 9.25
CA SER A 32 3.17 -1.78 8.85
C SER A 32 2.38 -1.51 7.58
N PRO A 33 3.04 -1.58 6.40
CA PRO A 33 2.39 -1.31 5.12
C PRO A 33 1.33 -2.38 4.81
N MET A 34 0.20 -1.96 4.23
CA MET A 34 -0.83 -2.89 3.76
C MET A 34 -0.68 -3.13 2.25
N GLY A 35 -0.99 -4.34 1.80
CA GLY A 35 -0.97 -4.69 0.38
C GLY A 35 0.42 -4.88 -0.23
N THR A 36 1.47 -5.07 0.59
CA THR A 36 2.79 -5.51 0.13
C THR A 36 3.51 -6.31 1.21
N PRO A 37 4.17 -7.44 0.86
CA PRO A 37 5.07 -8.16 1.78
C PRO A 37 6.41 -7.43 1.97
N GLN A 38 6.67 -6.39 1.17
CA GLN A 38 7.96 -5.70 1.14
C GLN A 38 8.14 -4.81 2.37
N THR A 39 9.08 -5.16 3.25
CA THR A 39 9.44 -4.38 4.45
C THR A 39 10.74 -3.59 4.31
N ASN A 40 11.50 -3.82 3.22
CA ASN A 40 12.74 -3.10 2.97
C ASN A 40 12.45 -1.64 2.56
N LEU A 41 12.94 -0.71 3.37
CA LEU A 41 12.71 0.72 3.21
C LEU A 41 13.29 1.29 1.89
N PHE A 42 14.44 0.78 1.43
CA PHE A 42 15.06 1.22 0.18
C PHE A 42 14.23 0.82 -1.03
N GLU A 43 13.73 -0.41 -1.03
CA GLU A 43 12.89 -0.92 -2.11
C GLU A 43 11.54 -0.21 -2.13
N GLN A 44 10.93 0.04 -0.96
CA GLN A 44 9.72 0.86 -0.86
C GLN A 44 9.91 2.28 -1.38
N PHE A 45 11.05 2.91 -1.10
CA PHE A 45 11.36 4.24 -1.61
C PHE A 45 11.53 4.25 -3.13
N GLN A 46 12.16 3.21 -3.69
CA GLN A 46 12.27 3.04 -5.14
C GLN A 46 10.88 2.86 -5.77
N THR A 47 10.04 1.98 -5.22
CA THR A 47 8.66 1.77 -5.69
C THR A 47 7.85 3.06 -5.65
N LEU A 48 7.93 3.83 -4.56
CA LEU A 48 7.27 5.14 -4.46
C LEU A 48 7.74 6.11 -5.56
N THR A 49 9.06 6.17 -5.78
CA THR A 49 9.65 7.06 -6.78
C THR A 49 9.21 6.69 -8.20
N GLU A 50 9.19 5.40 -8.51
CA GLU A 50 8.75 4.88 -9.81
C GLU A 50 7.27 5.13 -10.06
N TRP A 51 6.43 5.00 -9.03
CA TRP A 51 5.00 5.30 -9.09
C TRP A 51 4.73 6.79 -9.36
N VAL A 52 5.43 7.69 -8.65
CA VAL A 52 5.34 9.15 -8.89
C VAL A 52 5.81 9.52 -10.30
N GLN A 53 6.82 8.82 -10.83
CA GLN A 53 7.28 8.99 -12.21
C GLN A 53 6.30 8.43 -13.25
N GLY A 54 5.24 7.74 -12.83
CA GLY A 54 4.23 7.18 -13.72
C GLY A 54 4.69 5.94 -14.47
N LYS A 55 5.68 5.22 -13.95
CA LYS A 55 6.02 3.90 -14.51
C LYS A 55 4.84 2.94 -14.26
N PRO A 56 4.49 2.10 -15.25
CA PRO A 56 3.44 1.10 -15.07
C PRO A 56 3.84 0.15 -13.94
N ARG A 57 2.87 -0.15 -13.06
CA ARG A 57 3.07 -1.12 -11.98
C ARG A 57 3.35 -2.49 -12.61
N ALA A 58 4.38 -3.17 -12.11
CA ALA A 58 4.42 -4.62 -12.24
C ALA A 58 3.24 -5.12 -11.40
N THR A 59 2.17 -5.56 -12.06
CA THR A 59 1.03 -6.20 -11.41
C THR A 59 1.54 -7.50 -10.78
N THR A 60 2.03 -7.42 -9.56
CA THR A 60 2.11 -8.61 -8.72
C THR A 60 0.68 -8.82 -8.22
N GLU A 61 -0.02 -9.72 -8.91
CA GLU A 61 -1.23 -10.37 -8.41
C GLU A 61 -0.90 -10.92 -7.02
N LEU A 62 -1.21 -10.15 -5.99
CA LEU A 62 -1.25 -10.68 -4.64
C LEU A 62 -2.53 -11.49 -4.58
N GLU A 63 -2.38 -12.81 -4.64
CA GLU A 63 -3.33 -13.75 -4.06
C GLU A 63 -3.82 -13.16 -2.75
N VAL A 64 -5.07 -12.71 -2.77
CA VAL A 64 -5.81 -12.43 -1.55
C VAL A 64 -6.03 -13.79 -0.93
N GLU A 65 -5.11 -14.21 -0.06
CA GLU A 65 -5.37 -15.30 0.89
C GLU A 65 -6.69 -14.96 1.60
N PRO A 66 -7.74 -15.77 1.43
CA PRO A 66 -9.00 -15.52 2.09
C PRO A 66 -8.74 -15.58 3.59
N GLN A 67 -9.05 -14.48 4.27
CA GLN A 67 -9.12 -14.43 5.72
C GLN A 67 -10.20 -15.42 6.15
N GLU A 68 -9.77 -16.63 6.49
CA GLU A 68 -10.63 -17.68 7.01
C GLU A 68 -11.37 -17.16 8.23
N GLU A 69 -12.67 -17.39 8.18
CA GLU A 69 -13.69 -16.78 8.99
C GLU A 69 -13.36 -16.90 10.47
N ARG A 70 -13.52 -15.79 11.20
CA ARG A 70 -13.84 -15.84 12.62
C ARG A 70 -15.10 -16.68 12.78
N SER A 71 -14.95 -17.99 12.95
CA SER A 71 -16.01 -18.84 13.47
C SER A 71 -15.95 -18.77 14.98
N VAL A 72 -16.84 -17.91 15.49
CA VAL A 72 -17.37 -17.96 16.84
C VAL A 72 -18.26 -19.21 16.89
N GLU A 73 -17.95 -20.22 17.71
CA GLU A 73 -18.90 -21.07 18.46
C GLU A 73 -18.14 -22.21 19.19
N SER A 74 -18.16 -22.21 20.52
CA SER A 74 -18.95 -23.12 21.39
C SER A 74 -18.29 -24.50 21.55
N GLU A 75 -17.63 -24.77 22.68
CA GLU A 75 -18.26 -25.45 23.83
C GLU A 75 -18.44 -26.96 23.57
N VAL A 76 -17.46 -27.77 24.00
CA VAL A 76 -17.63 -29.08 24.68
C VAL A 76 -16.40 -29.34 25.57
#